data_AF-A0A9P5YV11-F1
#
_entry.id   AF-A0A9P5YV11-F1
#
_cell.length_a   1.000
_cell.length_b   1.000
_cell.length_c   1.000
_cell.angle_alpha   90.00
_cell.angle_beta   90.00
_cell.angle_gamma   90.00
#
_symmetry.space_group_name_H-M   'P 1'
#
loop_
_entity.id
_entity.type
_entity.pdbx_description
1 polymer ?
#
loop_
_entity_poly.entity_id
_entity_poly.type
_entity_poly.pdbx_seq_one_letter_code
_entity_poly.pdbx_strand_id
1 'polypeptide(L)'
;MDTAAGTRPLVEETQSPNTTELLNQDEAAKPKRKISNLDDPYDHPLPKPDGDPWAIILKPEMETDKIQCDAWKDEVQTLLIFAGLFSAVVTAFIIESYKLLQPDPNDTIINLLTQIANGPNATATTSLAAGGSMSPVSPFTQKSSSVRINVFWFISLILSLATVLVGTIALQWLREHQAYPASSPKQSLAMLHMRTESLKAWYVPQIFATLPLLLQGALVLFLAGLIDFSLPLGQKLSIPIACIIGFILLFLAATTILPAFQSILLLSSRFSRDKVPSPCAYKSPQSQVFRTFTGFVLRTLSFIWPILYCSDPSWVRYSHYDCLPSNQHHIFPHIYLIWAQKLWATFDL
;
A
#
# COMPACT_ATOMS: atom_id res chain seq x y z
N MET A 1 -104.21 -28.24 -59.86
CA MET A 1 -104.38 -27.10 -60.76
C MET A 1 -103.22 -26.14 -60.64
N ASP A 2 -102.07 -26.31 -61.28
CA ASP A 2 -101.41 -27.43 -61.98
C ASP A 2 -100.06 -26.89 -62.47
N THR A 3 -99.07 -27.77 -62.63
CA THR A 3 -97.99 -27.83 -63.65
C THR A 3 -97.82 -26.64 -64.63
N ALA A 4 -96.65 -26.22 -65.13
CA ALA A 4 -95.27 -26.75 -65.20
C ALA A 4 -94.33 -25.59 -65.72
N ALA A 5 -93.01 -25.68 -65.97
CA ALA A 5 -91.86 -26.50 -65.51
C ALA A 5 -90.55 -25.96 -66.17
N GLY A 6 -89.37 -26.27 -65.60
CA GLY A 6 -88.05 -26.02 -66.21
C GLY A 6 -87.37 -24.67 -65.85
N THR A 7 -86.04 -24.54 -65.76
CA THR A 7 -84.95 -25.50 -66.03
C THR A 7 -83.71 -25.18 -65.16
N ARG A 8 -82.89 -26.20 -64.86
CA ARG A 8 -81.63 -26.15 -64.06
C ARG A 8 -80.57 -25.18 -64.62
N PRO A 9 -79.56 -24.86 -63.80
CA PRO A 9 -78.20 -25.21 -64.19
C PRO A 9 -77.46 -26.14 -63.21
N LEU A 10 -76.33 -26.62 -63.70
CA LEU A 10 -75.47 -27.70 -63.25
C LEU A 10 -74.97 -27.62 -61.79
N VAL A 11 -74.86 -28.80 -61.17
CA VAL A 11 -73.95 -29.06 -60.05
C VAL A 11 -72.61 -29.45 -60.67
N GLU A 12 -71.52 -28.83 -60.22
CA GLU A 12 -70.15 -29.24 -60.55
C GLU A 12 -69.40 -29.70 -59.30
N GLU A 13 -68.40 -30.54 -59.50
CA GLU A 13 -67.95 -31.53 -58.52
C GLU A 13 -66.92 -31.00 -57.51
N THR A 14 -66.72 -31.75 -56.42
CA THR A 14 -65.84 -31.36 -55.31
C THR A 14 -64.37 -31.48 -55.68
N GLN A 15 -63.59 -30.41 -55.53
CA GLN A 15 -62.12 -30.50 -55.59
C GLN A 15 -61.48 -29.83 -54.37
N SER A 16 -60.86 -30.66 -53.52
CA SER A 16 -60.18 -30.22 -52.29
C SER A 16 -58.94 -29.38 -52.63
N PRO A 17 -58.75 -28.18 -52.03
CA PRO A 17 -57.49 -27.47 -52.15
C PRO A 17 -56.36 -28.26 -51.47
N ASN A 18 -55.19 -28.21 -52.09
CA ASN A 18 -54.05 -29.07 -51.80
C ASN A 18 -53.28 -28.54 -50.58
N THR A 19 -53.18 -29.31 -49.50
CA THR A 19 -52.60 -28.88 -48.20
C THR A 19 -51.13 -28.42 -48.31
N THR A 20 -50.45 -28.79 -49.39
CA THR A 20 -49.04 -28.48 -49.66
C THR A 20 -48.76 -27.01 -50.02
N GLU A 21 -49.76 -26.22 -50.46
CA GLU A 21 -49.52 -24.79 -50.76
C GLU A 21 -49.51 -23.90 -49.51
N LEU A 22 -50.27 -24.24 -48.47
CA LEU A 22 -50.37 -23.42 -47.25
C LEU A 22 -49.07 -23.43 -46.43
N LEU A 23 -48.33 -24.55 -46.43
CA LEU A 23 -47.04 -24.64 -45.73
C LEU A 23 -45.91 -23.82 -46.40
N ASN A 24 -46.02 -23.51 -47.70
CA ASN A 24 -45.02 -22.71 -48.41
C ASN A 24 -45.27 -21.19 -48.32
N GLN A 25 -46.46 -20.74 -47.91
CA GLN A 25 -46.74 -19.31 -47.75
C GLN A 25 -46.30 -18.76 -46.38
N ASP A 26 -46.35 -19.57 -45.31
CA ASP A 26 -45.93 -19.14 -43.97
C ASP A 26 -44.41 -18.95 -43.81
N GLU A 27 -43.57 -19.57 -44.65
CA GLU A 27 -42.12 -19.36 -44.61
C GLU A 27 -41.66 -18.08 -45.34
N ALA A 28 -42.52 -17.47 -46.17
CA ALA A 28 -42.20 -16.26 -46.92
C ALA A 28 -42.33 -14.95 -46.10
N ALA A 29 -42.97 -14.99 -44.92
CA ALA A 29 -43.39 -13.82 -44.17
C ALA A 29 -42.55 -13.47 -42.92
N LYS A 30 -41.39 -14.11 -42.69
CA LYS A 30 -40.45 -13.64 -41.67
C LYS A 30 -39.73 -12.38 -42.16
N PRO A 31 -39.86 -11.21 -41.50
CA PRO A 31 -39.08 -10.05 -41.87
C PRO A 31 -37.60 -10.36 -41.67
N LYS A 32 -36.84 -10.40 -42.77
CA LYS A 32 -35.38 -10.41 -42.71
C LYS A 32 -34.97 -9.20 -41.88
N ARG A 33 -34.41 -9.42 -40.68
CA ARG A 33 -33.85 -8.34 -39.86
C ARG A 33 -32.85 -7.60 -40.75
N LYS A 34 -33.19 -6.37 -41.13
CA LYS A 34 -32.23 -5.48 -41.78
C LYS A 34 -31.09 -5.31 -40.79
N ILE A 35 -29.91 -5.81 -41.16
CA ILE A 35 -28.68 -5.45 -40.48
C ILE A 35 -28.46 -3.99 -40.87
N SER A 36 -28.77 -3.08 -39.96
CA SER A 36 -28.52 -1.66 -40.12
C SER A 36 -27.03 -1.46 -40.38
N ASN A 37 -26.68 -0.80 -41.48
CA ASN A 37 -25.31 -0.42 -41.76
C ASN A 37 -24.87 0.67 -40.79
N LEU A 38 -23.57 0.81 -40.58
CA LEU A 38 -23.01 1.78 -39.63
C LEU A 38 -23.35 3.25 -39.99
N ASP A 39 -23.68 3.49 -41.26
CA ASP A 39 -24.03 4.80 -41.83
C ASP A 39 -25.55 5.06 -41.92
N ASP A 40 -26.40 4.10 -41.54
CA ASP A 40 -27.86 4.30 -41.54
C ASP A 40 -28.26 5.32 -40.45
N PRO A 41 -29.12 6.33 -40.74
CA PRO A 41 -29.58 7.27 -39.73
C PRO A 41 -30.33 6.57 -38.60
N TYR A 42 -29.88 6.74 -37.36
CA TYR A 42 -30.54 6.18 -36.17
C TYR A 42 -31.99 6.67 -36.05
N ASP A 43 -32.94 5.74 -35.89
CA ASP A 43 -34.37 6.04 -35.66
C ASP A 43 -34.61 6.94 -34.43
N HIS A 44 -33.69 6.92 -33.47
CA HIS A 44 -33.68 7.76 -32.28
C HIS A 44 -32.30 8.43 -32.14
N PRO A 45 -32.06 9.58 -32.81
CA PRO A 45 -30.81 10.30 -32.65
C PRO A 45 -30.72 10.85 -31.23
N LEU A 46 -29.65 10.51 -30.51
CA LEU A 46 -29.31 11.17 -29.25
C LEU A 46 -29.19 12.69 -29.49
N PRO A 47 -29.65 13.54 -28.55
CA PRO A 47 -29.44 14.99 -28.66
C PRO A 47 -27.95 15.25 -28.86
N LYS A 48 -27.58 15.86 -30.00
CA LYS A 48 -26.19 16.25 -30.23
C LYS A 48 -25.85 17.31 -29.18
N PRO A 49 -24.84 17.10 -28.32
CA PRO A 49 -24.47 18.10 -27.33
C PRO A 49 -23.93 19.35 -28.04
N ASP A 50 -24.22 20.52 -27.49
CA ASP A 50 -23.71 21.78 -28.02
C ASP A 50 -22.18 21.89 -27.81
N GLY A 51 -21.43 21.63 -28.88
CA GLY A 51 -19.96 21.69 -28.89
C GLY A 51 -19.31 20.40 -29.41
N ASP A 52 -17.98 20.33 -29.35
CA ASP A 52 -17.23 19.08 -29.61
C ASP A 52 -17.44 18.10 -28.45
N PRO A 53 -18.05 16.91 -28.67
CA PRO A 53 -18.27 15.92 -27.62
C PRO A 53 -16.99 15.50 -26.90
N TRP A 54 -15.85 15.46 -27.61
CA TRP A 54 -14.56 15.09 -27.04
C TRP A 54 -14.06 16.16 -26.06
N ALA A 55 -14.25 17.45 -26.38
CA ALA A 55 -13.89 18.56 -25.49
C ALA A 55 -14.79 18.64 -24.25
N ILE A 56 -16.04 18.17 -24.32
CA ILE A 56 -16.95 18.10 -23.17
C ILE A 56 -16.48 17.04 -22.16
N ILE A 57 -16.06 15.87 -22.65
CA ILE A 57 -15.57 14.76 -21.81
C ILE A 57 -14.14 15.02 -21.29
N LEU A 58 -13.28 15.63 -22.10
CA LEU A 58 -11.88 15.88 -21.75
C LEU A 58 -11.70 16.84 -20.56
N LYS A 59 -12.56 17.87 -20.45
CA LYS A 59 -12.46 18.89 -19.39
C LYS A 59 -12.48 18.31 -17.96
N PRO A 60 -13.53 17.57 -17.53
CA PRO A 60 -13.59 17.02 -16.17
C PRO A 60 -12.52 15.97 -15.89
N GLU A 61 -12.13 15.17 -16.88
CA GLU A 61 -11.06 14.17 -16.73
C GLU A 61 -9.69 14.84 -16.53
N MET A 62 -9.35 15.86 -17.33
CA MET A 62 -8.11 16.63 -17.13
C MET A 62 -8.10 17.42 -15.82
N GLU A 63 -9.24 17.95 -15.38
CA GLU A 63 -9.35 18.62 -14.09
C GLU A 63 -9.14 17.64 -12.92
N THR A 64 -9.73 16.44 -13.00
CA THR A 64 -9.55 15.39 -11.98
C THR A 64 -8.11 14.88 -11.92
N ASP A 65 -7.50 14.58 -13.07
CA ASP A 65 -6.10 14.17 -13.18
C ASP A 65 -5.16 15.25 -12.63
N LYS A 66 -5.43 16.52 -12.94
CA LYS A 66 -4.67 17.66 -12.41
C LYS A 66 -4.79 17.77 -10.89
N ILE A 67 -6.00 17.72 -10.32
CA ILE A 67 -6.22 17.80 -8.86
C ILE A 67 -5.44 16.68 -8.14
N GLN A 68 -5.50 15.46 -8.68
CA GLN A 68 -4.77 14.32 -8.12
C GLN A 68 -3.25 14.50 -8.20
N CYS A 69 -2.75 15.00 -9.33
CA CYS A 69 -1.33 15.29 -9.51
C CYS A 69 -0.84 16.41 -8.57
N ASP A 70 -1.56 17.52 -8.50
CA ASP A 70 -1.20 18.67 -7.65
C ASP A 70 -1.20 18.25 -6.16
N ALA A 71 -2.13 17.40 -5.73
CA ALA A 71 -2.12 16.83 -4.38
C ALA A 71 -0.87 15.97 -4.07
N TRP A 72 -0.46 15.06 -4.98
CA TRP A 72 0.77 14.28 -4.82
C TRP A 72 2.03 15.14 -4.83
N LYS A 73 2.04 16.19 -5.66
CA LYS A 73 3.14 17.15 -5.74
C LYS A 73 3.33 17.87 -4.40
N ASP A 74 2.26 18.42 -3.85
CA ASP A 74 2.29 19.17 -2.59
C ASP A 74 2.66 18.27 -1.39
N GLU A 75 2.16 17.03 -1.37
CA GLU A 75 2.58 16.01 -0.39
C GLU A 75 4.09 15.74 -0.50
N VAL A 76 4.61 15.43 -1.69
CA VAL A 76 6.04 15.12 -1.87
C VAL A 76 6.95 16.32 -1.62
N GLN A 77 6.55 17.54 -2.00
CA GLN A 77 7.30 18.75 -1.68
C GLN A 77 7.37 18.99 -0.16
N THR A 78 6.29 18.69 0.58
CA THR A 78 6.28 18.77 2.04
C THR A 78 7.17 17.70 2.68
N LEU A 79 7.12 16.45 2.19
CA LEU A 79 8.01 15.37 2.64
C LEU A 79 9.49 15.67 2.39
N LEU A 80 9.82 16.25 1.23
CA LEU A 80 11.18 16.65 0.86
C LEU A 80 11.77 17.67 1.86
N ILE A 81 10.98 18.67 2.25
CA ILE A 81 11.39 19.67 3.26
C ILE A 81 11.62 19.00 4.62
N PHE A 82 10.68 18.15 5.07
CA PHE A 82 10.82 17.45 6.35
C PHE A 82 12.04 16.50 6.35
N ALA A 83 12.27 15.76 5.27
CA ALA A 83 13.42 14.87 5.13
C ALA A 83 14.75 15.65 5.12
N GLY A 84 14.81 16.83 4.50
CA GLY A 84 15.98 17.71 4.57
C GLY A 84 16.31 18.15 6.01
N LEU A 85 15.31 18.67 6.73
CA LEU A 85 15.45 19.10 8.13
C LEU A 85 15.82 17.92 9.05
N PHE A 86 15.15 16.78 8.89
CA PHE A 86 15.44 15.56 9.65
C PHE A 86 16.86 15.07 9.38
N SER A 87 17.32 15.07 8.14
CA SER A 87 18.69 14.66 7.77
C SER A 87 19.75 15.56 8.42
N ALA A 88 19.51 16.86 8.54
CA ALA A 88 20.41 17.77 9.25
C ALA A 88 20.50 17.45 10.75
N VAL A 89 19.36 17.20 11.41
CA VAL A 89 19.32 16.77 12.83
C VAL A 89 20.05 15.44 13.03
N VAL A 90 19.73 14.42 12.23
CA VAL A 90 20.38 13.10 12.29
C VAL A 90 21.89 13.21 12.06
N THR A 91 22.33 14.07 11.14
CA THR A 91 23.77 14.28 10.86
C THR A 91 24.50 14.87 12.07
N ALA A 92 23.91 15.82 12.79
CA ALA A 92 24.49 16.36 14.02
C ALA A 92 24.69 15.28 15.10
N PHE A 93 23.69 14.40 15.25
CA PHE A 93 23.79 13.25 16.15
C PHE A 93 24.86 12.23 15.70
N ILE A 94 24.96 11.93 14.39
CA ILE A 94 26.01 11.07 13.83
C ILE A 94 27.42 11.62 14.12
N ILE A 95 27.63 12.94 13.99
CA ILE A 95 28.94 13.56 14.29
C ILE A 95 29.35 13.33 15.75
N GLU A 96 28.40 13.37 16.69
CA GLU A 96 28.68 13.07 18.10
C GLU A 96 28.84 11.56 18.38
N SER A 97 27.98 10.70 17.82
CA SER A 97 28.11 9.25 18.04
C SER A 97 29.30 8.61 17.33
N TYR A 98 29.81 9.22 16.26
CA TYR A 98 31.01 8.76 15.56
C TYR A 98 32.25 8.84 16.46
N LYS A 99 32.32 9.85 17.35
CA LYS A 99 33.38 9.96 18.36
C LYS A 99 33.40 8.75 19.31
N LEU A 100 32.23 8.13 19.57
CA LEU A 100 32.11 6.92 20.39
C LEU A 100 32.62 5.63 19.69
N LEU A 101 33.01 5.70 18.41
CA LEU A 101 33.76 4.64 17.71
C LEU A 101 35.26 4.87 17.69
N GLN A 102 35.74 6.07 18.05
CA GLN A 102 37.15 6.39 18.02
C GLN A 102 37.76 6.30 19.43
N PRO A 103 39.04 5.94 19.57
CA PRO A 103 39.76 6.11 20.83
C PRO A 103 39.74 7.59 21.23
N ASP A 104 39.46 7.88 22.51
CA ASP A 104 39.50 9.27 22.98
C ASP A 104 40.96 9.77 22.91
N PRO A 105 41.26 10.86 22.17
CA PRO A 105 42.59 11.45 22.18
C PRO A 105 42.99 11.91 23.60
N ASN A 106 42.04 12.29 24.47
CA ASN A 106 42.35 12.64 25.85
C ASN A 106 42.77 11.41 26.67
N ASP A 107 42.16 10.23 26.49
CA ASP A 107 42.66 9.01 27.15
C ASP A 107 44.09 8.70 26.71
N THR A 108 44.40 8.89 25.42
CA THR A 108 45.77 8.73 24.90
C THR A 108 46.72 9.76 25.53
N ILE A 109 46.32 11.03 25.63
CA ILE A 109 47.10 12.10 26.27
C ILE A 109 47.28 11.85 27.77
N ILE A 110 46.25 11.40 28.49
CA ILE A 110 46.32 11.10 29.94
C ILE A 110 47.23 9.89 30.18
N ASN A 111 47.17 8.86 29.33
CA ASN A 111 48.09 7.72 29.40
C ASN A 111 49.55 8.15 29.13
N LEU A 112 49.80 9.03 28.15
CA LEU A 112 51.13 9.61 27.93
C LEU A 112 51.58 10.54 29.07
N LEU A 113 50.68 11.35 29.62
CA LEU A 113 51.00 12.29 30.71
C LEU A 113 51.27 11.56 32.02
N THR A 114 50.54 10.49 32.32
CA THR A 114 50.83 9.59 33.46
C THR A 114 52.10 8.77 33.22
N GLN A 115 52.42 8.38 31.98
CA GLN A 115 53.71 7.78 31.66
C GLN A 115 54.88 8.76 31.87
N ILE A 116 54.71 10.05 31.53
CA ILE A 116 55.72 11.10 31.78
C ILE A 116 55.83 11.43 33.27
N ALA A 117 54.71 11.56 33.98
CA ALA A 117 54.69 11.89 35.41
C ALA A 117 55.21 10.75 36.31
N ASN A 118 55.03 9.50 35.89
CA ASN A 118 55.60 8.32 36.54
C ASN A 118 56.95 7.89 35.92
N GLY A 119 57.44 8.63 34.92
CA GLY A 119 58.76 8.43 34.33
C GLY A 119 59.85 8.76 35.34
N PRO A 120 60.92 7.97 35.47
CA PRO A 120 61.96 8.25 36.46
C PRO A 120 62.61 9.62 36.22
N ASN A 121 62.65 10.47 37.25
CA ASN A 121 63.55 11.62 37.27
C ASN A 121 64.98 11.12 37.06
N ALA A 122 65.56 11.40 35.90
CA ALA A 122 66.86 10.89 35.48
C ALA A 122 68.01 11.66 36.16
N THR A 123 68.11 11.54 37.48
CA THR A 123 69.30 11.94 38.25
C THR A 123 69.94 10.73 38.93
N ALA A 124 71.02 10.28 38.29
CA ALA A 124 72.11 9.46 38.81
C ALA A 124 71.89 7.95 39.04
N THR A 125 72.66 7.18 38.27
CA THR A 125 73.38 5.94 38.63
C THR A 125 72.62 4.64 38.96
N THR A 126 72.87 3.65 38.09
CA THR A 126 73.05 2.23 38.42
C THR A 126 71.81 1.40 38.79
N SER A 127 71.13 0.86 37.77
CA SER A 127 71.04 -0.61 37.56
C SER A 127 70.22 -0.95 36.31
N LEU A 128 70.72 -1.92 35.53
CA LEU A 128 70.20 -2.30 34.20
C LEU A 128 69.09 -3.39 34.27
N ALA A 129 68.38 -3.49 35.39
CA ALA A 129 67.52 -4.64 35.69
C ALA A 129 66.26 -4.30 36.51
N ALA A 130 65.39 -3.47 35.95
CA ALA A 130 63.97 -3.48 36.28
C ALA A 130 63.18 -3.21 35.00
N GLY A 131 62.68 -4.28 34.37
CA GLY A 131 61.68 -4.13 33.31
C GLY A 131 60.42 -3.55 33.93
N GLY A 132 60.29 -2.23 33.90
CA GLY A 132 59.07 -1.55 34.28
C GLY A 132 57.94 -2.13 33.44
N SER A 133 57.08 -2.93 34.07
CA SER A 133 55.97 -3.60 33.40
C SER A 133 55.12 -2.53 32.75
N MET A 134 55.28 -2.37 31.43
CA MET A 134 54.47 -1.48 30.64
C MET A 134 53.06 -2.05 30.70
N SER A 135 52.24 -1.52 31.62
CA SER A 135 50.83 -1.89 31.73
C SER A 135 50.25 -1.83 30.33
N PRO A 136 49.80 -2.97 29.77
CA PRO A 136 49.42 -3.01 28.38
C PRO A 136 48.29 -2.01 28.18
N VAL A 137 48.51 -1.03 27.30
CA VAL A 137 47.47 -0.09 26.90
C VAL A 137 46.32 -0.95 26.43
N SER A 138 45.23 -0.97 27.21
CA SER A 138 44.10 -1.84 26.91
C SER A 138 43.62 -1.47 25.50
N PRO A 139 43.63 -2.42 24.53
CA PRO A 139 43.26 -2.09 23.17
C PRO A 139 41.84 -1.53 23.17
N PHE A 140 41.64 -0.41 22.48
CA PHE A 140 40.36 0.27 22.41
C PHE A 140 39.28 -0.73 21.98
N THR A 141 38.43 -1.12 22.92
CA THR A 141 37.42 -2.14 22.72
C THR A 141 36.08 -1.43 22.57
N GLN A 142 35.67 -1.26 21.32
CA GLN A 142 34.49 -0.49 20.98
C GLN A 142 33.23 -1.10 21.61
N LYS A 143 32.52 -0.30 22.40
CA LYS A 143 31.31 -0.75 23.11
C LYS A 143 30.22 -1.13 22.11
N SER A 144 29.62 -2.32 22.25
CA SER A 144 28.62 -2.83 21.29
C SER A 144 27.39 -1.93 21.15
N SER A 145 27.04 -1.14 22.18
CA SER A 145 25.98 -0.12 22.08
C SER A 145 26.33 0.99 21.11
N SER A 146 27.59 1.46 21.08
CA SER A 146 28.05 2.52 20.17
C SER A 146 27.94 2.08 18.71
N VAL A 147 28.20 0.80 18.41
CA VAL A 147 27.96 0.20 17.08
C VAL A 147 26.49 0.35 16.70
N ARG A 148 25.56 -0.14 17.55
CA ARG A 148 24.12 -0.15 17.25
C ARG A 148 23.56 1.25 17.03
N ILE A 149 23.89 2.22 17.90
CA ILE A 149 23.43 3.61 17.80
C ILE A 149 23.79 4.19 16.43
N ASN A 150 25.07 4.06 16.05
CA ASN A 150 25.53 4.57 14.76
C ASN A 150 24.87 3.83 13.59
N VAL A 151 24.71 2.51 13.65
CA VAL A 151 23.99 1.75 12.61
C VAL A 151 22.55 2.24 12.46
N PHE A 152 21.80 2.45 13.55
CA PHE A 152 20.44 2.98 13.47
C PHE A 152 20.39 4.39 12.87
N TRP A 153 21.30 5.29 13.26
CA TRP A 153 21.35 6.66 12.76
C TRP A 153 21.82 6.75 11.30
N PHE A 154 22.81 5.95 10.88
CA PHE A 154 23.21 5.86 9.47
C PHE A 154 22.09 5.27 8.59
N ILE A 155 21.42 4.19 9.01
CA ILE A 155 20.28 3.64 8.24
C ILE A 155 19.16 4.68 8.16
N SER A 156 18.84 5.37 9.27
CA SER A 156 17.88 6.48 9.29
C SER A 156 18.25 7.58 8.28
N LEU A 157 19.50 8.04 8.27
CA LEU A 157 19.97 9.06 7.33
C LEU A 157 19.85 8.59 5.87
N ILE A 158 20.31 7.36 5.56
CA ILE A 158 20.23 6.78 4.23
C ILE A 158 18.78 6.67 3.76
N LEU A 159 17.87 6.25 4.64
CA LEU A 159 16.45 6.06 4.31
C LEU A 159 15.73 7.40 4.09
N SER A 160 16.10 8.44 4.85
CA SER A 160 15.68 9.82 4.62
C SER A 160 16.16 10.34 3.25
N LEU A 161 17.45 10.18 2.93
CA LEU A 161 18.03 10.60 1.64
C LEU A 161 17.45 9.80 0.46
N ALA A 162 17.16 8.51 0.65
CA ALA A 162 16.45 7.69 -0.34
C ALA A 162 15.03 8.21 -0.60
N THR A 163 14.32 8.66 0.46
CA THR A 163 13.01 9.31 0.31
C THR A 163 13.13 10.58 -0.54
N VAL A 164 14.15 11.41 -0.29
CA VAL A 164 14.42 12.63 -1.07
C VAL A 164 14.70 12.31 -2.54
N LEU A 165 15.54 11.31 -2.82
CA LEU A 165 15.88 10.89 -4.18
C LEU A 165 14.64 10.40 -4.94
N VAL A 166 13.91 9.44 -4.38
CA VAL A 166 12.73 8.85 -5.03
C VAL A 166 11.61 9.88 -5.17
N GLY A 167 11.37 10.73 -4.17
CA GLY A 167 10.40 11.82 -4.26
C GLY A 167 10.75 12.84 -5.35
N THR A 168 12.03 13.21 -5.49
CA THR A 168 12.47 14.13 -6.56
C THR A 168 12.27 13.52 -7.94
N ILE A 169 12.54 12.22 -8.12
CA ILE A 169 12.30 11.51 -9.37
C ILE A 169 10.79 11.39 -9.66
N ALA A 170 9.97 11.11 -8.65
CA ALA A 170 8.51 11.03 -8.80
C ALA A 170 7.89 12.36 -9.25
N LEU A 171 8.41 13.50 -8.78
CA LEU A 171 8.03 14.83 -9.28
C LEU A 171 8.39 15.05 -10.76
N GLN A 172 9.46 14.43 -11.26
CA GLN A 172 9.82 14.49 -12.69
C GLN A 172 8.83 13.68 -13.55
N TRP A 173 8.45 12.47 -13.11
CA TRP A 173 7.42 11.67 -13.78
C TRP A 173 6.09 12.41 -13.85
N LEU A 174 5.71 13.07 -12.74
CA LEU A 174 4.47 13.84 -12.66
C LEU A 174 4.44 15.04 -13.61
N ARG A 175 5.56 15.75 -13.73
CA ARG A 175 5.72 16.87 -14.66
C ARG A 175 5.58 16.41 -16.12
N GLU A 176 6.15 15.25 -16.46
CA GLU A 176 6.05 14.67 -17.81
C GLU A 176 4.64 14.14 -18.11
N HIS A 177 3.97 13.54 -17.11
CA HIS A 177 2.57 13.14 -17.21
C HIS A 177 1.64 14.31 -17.53
N GLN A 178 1.83 15.45 -16.84
CA GLN A 178 1.08 16.69 -17.09
C GLN A 178 1.49 17.45 -18.37
N ALA A 179 2.56 17.03 -19.08
CA ALA A 179 3.04 17.69 -20.29
C ALA A 179 2.22 17.26 -21.52
N TYR A 180 1.12 17.97 -21.79
CA TYR A 180 0.24 17.73 -22.95
C TYR A 180 0.57 18.67 -24.13
N PRO A 181 0.89 18.14 -25.33
CA PRO A 181 1.06 18.95 -26.52
C PRO A 181 -0.28 19.50 -27.02
N ALA A 182 -0.27 20.70 -27.62
CA ALA A 182 -1.43 21.27 -28.29
C ALA A 182 -1.88 20.34 -29.43
N SER A 183 -2.98 19.63 -29.21
CA SER A 183 -3.46 18.52 -30.03
C SER A 183 -5.00 18.54 -30.10
N SER A 184 -5.60 17.74 -30.98
CA SER A 184 -7.06 17.67 -31.05
C SER A 184 -7.64 17.06 -29.76
N PRO A 185 -8.82 17.48 -29.28
CA PRO A 185 -9.38 16.99 -28.00
C PRO A 185 -9.48 15.46 -27.92
N LYS A 186 -9.79 14.79 -29.04
CA LYS A 186 -9.79 13.33 -29.15
C LYS A 186 -8.40 12.70 -28.91
N GLN A 187 -7.32 13.30 -29.43
CA GLN A 187 -5.95 12.84 -29.22
C GLN A 187 -5.50 13.10 -27.78
N SER A 188 -5.84 14.26 -27.22
CA SER A 188 -5.54 14.61 -25.83
C SER A 188 -6.22 13.64 -24.85
N LEU A 189 -7.50 13.28 -25.08
CA LEU A 189 -8.22 12.30 -24.26
C LEU A 189 -7.59 10.90 -24.34
N ALA A 190 -7.22 10.45 -25.54
CA ALA A 190 -6.55 9.17 -25.73
C ALA A 190 -5.18 9.13 -25.03
N MET A 191 -4.41 10.23 -25.08
CA MET A 191 -3.13 10.36 -24.39
C MET A 191 -3.29 10.37 -22.87
N LEU A 192 -4.27 11.12 -22.34
CA LEU A 192 -4.62 11.15 -20.92
C LEU A 192 -4.92 9.74 -20.41
N HIS A 193 -5.88 9.04 -21.02
CA HIS A 193 -6.24 7.67 -20.62
C HIS A 193 -5.04 6.72 -20.67
N MET A 194 -4.27 6.73 -21.76
CA MET A 194 -3.07 5.87 -21.90
C MET A 194 -2.04 6.15 -20.79
N ARG A 195 -1.77 7.41 -20.46
CA ARG A 195 -0.82 7.79 -19.41
C ARG A 195 -1.35 7.44 -18.01
N THR A 196 -2.60 7.74 -17.70
CA THR A 196 -3.22 7.45 -16.39
C THR A 196 -3.39 5.95 -16.16
N GLU A 197 -3.66 5.15 -17.20
CA GLU A 197 -3.61 3.69 -17.14
C GLU A 197 -2.18 3.19 -16.91
N SER A 198 -1.20 3.76 -17.60
CA SER A 198 0.23 3.44 -17.39
C SER A 198 0.68 3.72 -15.95
N LEU A 199 0.35 4.89 -15.37
CA LEU A 199 0.66 5.21 -13.97
C LEU A 199 0.11 4.15 -12.99
N LYS A 200 -1.11 3.66 -13.24
CA LYS A 200 -1.76 2.61 -12.43
C LYS A 200 -1.09 1.25 -12.64
N ALA A 201 -0.76 0.88 -13.87
CA ALA A 201 -0.11 -0.38 -14.22
C ALA A 201 1.32 -0.49 -13.68
N TRP A 202 2.05 0.63 -13.65
CA TRP A 202 3.42 0.74 -13.11
C TRP A 202 3.48 1.06 -11.61
N TYR A 203 2.35 1.00 -10.90
CA TYR A 203 2.25 1.19 -9.45
C TYR A 203 2.78 2.54 -8.91
N VAL A 204 2.77 3.59 -9.73
CA VAL A 204 3.24 4.93 -9.34
C VAL A 204 2.46 5.51 -8.14
N PRO A 205 1.12 5.38 -8.03
CA PRO A 205 0.38 5.80 -6.83
C PRO A 205 0.87 5.14 -5.54
N GLN A 206 1.32 3.88 -5.62
CA GLN A 206 1.85 3.13 -4.48
C GLN A 206 3.24 3.65 -4.09
N ILE A 207 4.08 4.07 -5.05
CA ILE A 207 5.36 4.73 -4.75
C ILE A 207 5.12 5.99 -3.93
N PHE A 208 4.21 6.88 -4.36
CA PHE A 208 3.82 8.06 -3.59
C PHE A 208 3.35 7.69 -2.18
N ALA A 209 2.47 6.70 -2.04
CA ALA A 209 1.99 6.20 -0.74
C ALA A 209 3.09 5.59 0.15
N THR A 210 4.22 5.14 -0.40
CA THR A 210 5.36 4.59 0.36
C THR A 210 6.38 5.64 0.81
N LEU A 211 6.46 6.82 0.18
CA LEU A 211 7.41 7.87 0.56
C LEU A 211 7.24 8.33 2.03
N PRO A 212 6.01 8.60 2.55
CA PRO A 212 5.81 8.88 3.97
C PRO A 212 6.28 7.74 4.89
N LEU A 213 6.10 6.48 4.46
CA LEU A 213 6.44 5.29 5.26
C LEU A 213 7.96 5.14 5.41
N LEU A 214 8.68 5.41 4.33
CA LEU A 214 10.14 5.36 4.29
C LEU A 214 10.73 6.37 5.30
N LEU A 215 10.21 7.60 5.28
CA LEU A 215 10.61 8.70 6.15
C LEU A 215 10.19 8.49 7.62
N GLN A 216 9.00 7.96 7.85
CA GLN A 216 8.51 7.56 9.18
C GLN A 216 9.33 6.40 9.74
N GLY A 217 9.70 5.41 8.93
CA GLY A 217 10.62 4.33 9.32
C GLY A 217 11.98 4.85 9.73
N ALA A 218 12.51 5.85 9.01
CA ALA A 218 13.74 6.54 9.37
C ALA A 218 13.61 7.24 10.73
N LEU A 219 12.51 7.98 10.96
CA LEU A 219 12.23 8.61 12.26
C LEU A 219 12.16 7.59 13.40
N VAL A 220 11.50 6.44 13.22
CA VAL A 220 11.43 5.37 14.23
C VAL A 220 12.82 4.81 14.55
N LEU A 221 13.67 4.57 13.54
CA LEU A 221 15.06 4.12 13.73
C LEU A 221 15.90 5.17 14.46
N PHE A 222 15.76 6.45 14.12
CA PHE A 222 16.43 7.55 14.83
C PHE A 222 16.03 7.60 16.30
N LEU A 223 14.73 7.53 16.59
CA LEU A 223 14.20 7.54 17.95
C LEU A 223 14.64 6.31 18.77
N ALA A 224 14.72 5.13 18.15
CA ALA A 224 15.27 3.93 18.78
C ALA A 224 16.75 4.11 19.14
N GLY A 225 17.56 4.66 18.22
CA GLY A 225 18.96 5.02 18.49
C GLY A 225 19.10 6.10 19.57
N LEU A 226 18.14 7.03 19.68
CA LEU A 226 18.12 8.09 20.71
C LEU A 226 17.83 7.52 22.12
N ILE A 227 16.96 6.50 22.22
CA ILE A 227 16.79 5.75 23.47
C ILE A 227 18.12 5.07 23.84
N ASP A 228 18.70 4.29 22.92
CA ASP A 228 19.95 3.53 23.15
C ASP A 228 21.13 4.46 23.52
N PHE A 229 21.20 5.66 22.92
CA PHE A 229 22.16 6.72 23.24
C PHE A 229 21.94 7.38 24.61
N SER A 230 20.68 7.50 25.06
CA SER A 230 20.37 8.10 26.37
C SER A 230 20.73 7.20 27.55
N LEU A 231 20.69 5.87 27.39
CA LEU A 231 20.97 4.89 28.45
C LEU A 231 22.32 5.11 29.18
N PRO A 232 23.47 5.24 28.49
CA PRO A 232 24.76 5.47 29.16
C PRO A 232 24.90 6.83 29.84
N LEU A 233 24.07 7.84 29.49
CA LEU A 233 24.10 9.17 30.11
C LEU A 233 23.45 9.20 31.51
N GLY A 234 22.79 8.11 31.92
CA GLY A 234 22.25 7.92 33.26
C GLY A 234 20.72 7.96 33.33
N GLN A 235 20.18 7.22 34.30
CA GLN A 235 18.74 6.95 34.42
C GLN A 235 17.89 8.22 34.54
N LYS A 236 18.38 9.26 35.23
CA LYS A 236 17.67 10.54 35.41
C LYS A 236 17.36 11.26 34.09
N LEU A 237 18.21 11.10 33.08
CA LEU A 237 18.02 11.66 31.74
C LEU A 237 17.28 10.69 30.82
N SER A 238 17.64 9.40 30.87
CA SER A 238 17.10 8.39 29.96
C SER A 238 15.61 8.11 30.17
N ILE A 239 15.13 8.04 31.43
CA ILE A 239 13.71 7.75 31.74
C ILE A 239 12.75 8.75 31.08
N PRO A 240 12.84 10.09 31.30
CA PRO A 240 11.90 11.03 30.70
C PRO A 240 11.96 11.04 29.16
N ILE A 241 13.16 10.88 28.57
CA ILE A 241 13.33 10.77 27.11
C ILE A 241 12.59 9.52 26.59
N ALA A 242 12.83 8.35 27.19
CA ALA A 242 12.19 7.10 26.80
C ALA A 242 10.66 7.14 26.97
N CYS A 243 10.14 7.80 28.01
CA CYS A 243 8.70 8.00 28.18
C CYS A 243 8.07 8.85 27.07
N ILE A 244 8.69 9.98 26.70
CA ILE A 244 8.19 10.86 25.64
C ILE A 244 8.22 10.14 24.28
N ILE A 245 9.33 9.48 23.96
CA ILE A 245 9.48 8.70 22.72
C ILE A 245 8.47 7.54 22.70
N GLY A 246 8.30 6.84 23.82
CA GLY A 246 7.32 5.75 23.95
C GLY A 246 5.89 6.21 23.70
N PHE A 247 5.49 7.39 24.18
CA PHE A 247 4.17 7.97 23.89
C PHE A 247 3.99 8.31 22.41
N ILE A 248 5.00 8.89 21.76
CA ILE A 248 4.97 9.18 20.32
C ILE A 248 4.84 7.90 19.50
N LEU A 249 5.63 6.86 19.81
CA LEU A 249 5.57 5.56 19.14
C LEU A 249 4.25 4.82 19.42
N LEU A 250 3.68 4.96 20.62
CA LEU A 250 2.37 4.40 20.95
C LEU A 250 1.25 5.06 20.14
N PHE A 251 1.26 6.38 19.99
CA PHE A 251 0.30 7.11 19.15
C PHE A 251 0.42 6.70 17.68
N LEU A 252 1.65 6.55 17.18
CA LEU A 252 1.97 6.06 15.84
C LEU A 252 1.42 4.64 15.60
N ALA A 253 1.63 3.73 16.56
CA ALA A 253 1.15 2.36 16.50
C ALA A 253 -0.39 2.31 16.58
N ALA A 254 -1.00 3.05 17.52
CA ALA A 254 -2.45 3.11 17.68
C ALA A 254 -3.14 3.58 16.39
N THR A 255 -2.69 4.69 15.81
CA THR A 255 -3.26 5.23 14.56
C THR A 255 -3.06 4.31 13.35
N THR A 256 -1.96 3.53 13.32
CA THR A 256 -1.70 2.53 12.26
C THR A 256 -2.55 1.27 12.42
N ILE A 257 -2.76 0.81 13.66
CA ILE A 257 -3.41 -0.47 13.97
C ILE A 257 -4.94 -0.36 14.03
N LEU A 258 -5.50 0.77 14.50
CA LEU A 258 -6.95 0.96 14.71
C LEU A 258 -7.82 0.55 13.50
N PRO A 259 -7.51 0.96 12.25
CA PRO A 259 -8.33 0.59 11.09
C PRO A 259 -8.33 -0.91 10.79
N ALA A 260 -7.19 -1.59 11.01
CA ALA A 260 -7.10 -3.05 10.89
C ALA A 260 -7.79 -3.77 12.06
N PHE A 261 -7.75 -3.20 13.27
CA PHE A 261 -8.48 -3.74 14.42
C PHE A 261 -10.00 -3.65 14.22
N GLN A 262 -10.52 -2.55 13.65
CA GLN A 262 -11.93 -2.47 13.24
C GLN A 262 -12.27 -3.55 12.20
N SER A 263 -11.43 -3.77 11.17
CA SER A 263 -11.70 -4.79 10.16
C SER A 263 -11.65 -6.22 10.71
N ILE A 264 -10.85 -6.48 11.75
CA ILE A 264 -10.82 -7.75 12.48
C ILE A 264 -12.04 -7.90 13.41
N LEU A 265 -12.46 -6.85 14.12
CA LEU A 265 -13.66 -6.87 14.97
C LEU A 265 -14.95 -7.08 14.14
N LEU A 266 -15.05 -6.46 12.96
CA LEU A 266 -16.13 -6.74 12.01
C LEU A 266 -16.14 -8.20 11.54
N LEU A 267 -14.97 -8.86 11.52
CA LEU A 267 -14.79 -10.26 11.12
C LEU A 267 -15.16 -11.25 12.23
N SER A 268 -14.74 -10.97 13.47
CA SER A 268 -15.01 -11.81 14.63
C SER A 268 -16.42 -11.59 15.18
N SER A 269 -17.04 -10.44 14.87
CA SER A 269 -18.41 -10.11 15.24
C SER A 269 -19.44 -10.93 14.45
N ARG A 270 -19.70 -12.13 14.98
CA ARG A 270 -21.04 -12.74 14.98
C ARG A 270 -21.94 -12.12 16.07
N PHE A 271 -21.64 -10.89 16.55
CA PHE A 271 -22.14 -10.39 17.84
C PHE A 271 -22.79 -9.00 17.72
N SER A 272 -24.10 -8.95 17.97
CA SER A 272 -24.99 -7.78 17.92
C SER A 272 -25.20 -7.15 16.53
N ARG A 273 -26.39 -7.37 15.97
CA ARG A 273 -26.76 -7.07 14.56
C ARG A 273 -27.48 -5.72 14.38
N ASP A 274 -27.42 -4.82 15.36
CA ASP A 274 -28.39 -3.71 15.46
C ASP A 274 -27.86 -2.33 15.08
N LYS A 275 -26.54 -2.14 14.95
CA LYS A 275 -25.94 -0.89 14.46
C LYS A 275 -24.71 -1.16 13.59
N VAL A 276 -24.68 -0.57 12.39
CA VAL A 276 -23.47 -0.50 11.57
C VAL A 276 -22.45 0.37 12.32
N PRO A 277 -21.25 -0.12 12.65
CA PRO A 277 -20.26 0.69 13.36
C PRO A 277 -19.73 1.79 12.44
N SER A 278 -19.52 2.99 12.99
CA SER A 278 -18.96 4.12 12.24
C SER A 278 -17.60 3.76 11.61
N PRO A 279 -17.36 4.06 10.33
CA PRO A 279 -16.06 3.79 9.71
C PRO A 279 -14.97 4.62 10.40
N CYS A 280 -13.87 3.98 10.79
CA CYS A 280 -12.74 4.66 11.41
C CYS A 280 -12.16 5.72 10.45
N ALA A 281 -12.02 6.96 10.95
CA ALA A 281 -11.53 8.08 10.15
C ALA A 281 -10.00 8.06 9.94
N TYR A 282 -9.24 7.26 10.70
CA TYR A 282 -7.77 7.21 10.67
C TYR A 282 -7.20 6.41 9.49
N LYS A 283 -7.74 6.62 8.28
CA LYS A 283 -7.34 5.93 7.05
C LYS A 283 -6.11 6.58 6.42
N SER A 284 -4.92 6.25 6.94
CA SER A 284 -3.64 6.67 6.36
C SER A 284 -3.07 5.62 5.40
N PRO A 285 -2.12 5.98 4.50
CA PRO A 285 -1.34 5.02 3.73
C PRO A 285 -0.64 3.96 4.60
N GLN A 286 -0.20 4.38 5.80
CA GLN A 286 0.41 3.54 6.84
C GLN A 286 -0.55 2.43 7.27
N SER A 287 -1.80 2.79 7.59
CA SER A 287 -2.85 1.84 7.96
C SER A 287 -3.25 0.91 6.80
N GLN A 288 -3.15 1.37 5.55
CA GLN A 288 -3.46 0.57 4.37
C GLN A 288 -2.39 -0.52 4.12
N VAL A 289 -1.12 -0.17 4.25
CA VAL A 289 -0.01 -1.15 4.19
C VAL A 289 -0.10 -2.12 5.36
N PHE A 290 -0.37 -1.62 6.58
CA PHE A 290 -0.58 -2.47 7.75
C PHE A 290 -1.77 -3.42 7.60
N ARG A 291 -2.91 -2.96 7.06
CA ARG A 291 -4.07 -3.82 6.70
C ARG A 291 -3.66 -4.89 5.68
N THR A 292 -2.96 -4.51 4.62
CA THR A 292 -2.52 -5.44 3.57
C THR A 292 -1.58 -6.51 4.12
N PHE A 293 -0.63 -6.12 4.96
CA PHE A 293 0.28 -7.04 5.66
C PHE A 293 -0.47 -7.96 6.64
N THR A 294 -1.38 -7.41 7.43
CA THR A 294 -2.22 -8.18 8.36
C THR A 294 -3.07 -9.22 7.62
N GLY A 295 -3.63 -8.87 6.47
CA GLY A 295 -4.37 -9.80 5.60
C GLY A 295 -3.48 -10.91 5.04
N PHE A 296 -2.25 -10.58 4.63
CA PHE A 296 -1.26 -11.57 4.21
C PHE A 296 -0.89 -12.54 5.35
N VAL A 297 -0.64 -12.03 6.56
CA VAL A 297 -0.33 -12.85 7.75
C VAL A 297 -1.51 -13.73 8.15
N LEU A 298 -2.75 -13.21 8.14
CA LEU A 298 -3.94 -14.02 8.40
C LEU A 298 -4.13 -15.12 7.33
N ARG A 299 -3.82 -14.82 6.06
CA ARG A 299 -3.85 -15.80 4.96
C ARG A 299 -2.79 -16.90 5.14
N THR A 300 -1.54 -16.56 5.46
CA THR A 300 -0.49 -17.57 5.70
C THR A 300 -0.79 -18.40 6.94
N LEU A 301 -1.25 -17.78 8.05
CA LEU A 301 -1.68 -18.50 9.24
C LEU A 301 -2.85 -19.45 8.95
N SER A 302 -3.87 -19.05 8.17
CA SER A 302 -4.97 -19.95 7.79
C SER A 302 -4.54 -21.12 6.91
N PHE A 303 -3.49 -20.94 6.09
CA PHE A 303 -2.91 -21.99 5.25
C PHE A 303 -2.04 -22.97 6.06
N ILE A 304 -1.32 -22.46 7.07
CA ILE A 304 -0.48 -23.26 7.97
C ILE A 304 -1.30 -23.97 9.06
N TRP A 305 -2.46 -23.41 9.45
CA TRP A 305 -3.35 -23.97 10.46
C TRP A 305 -3.66 -25.48 10.27
N PRO A 306 -4.14 -25.96 9.11
CA PRO A 306 -4.38 -27.39 8.89
C PRO A 306 -3.10 -28.24 8.90
N ILE A 307 -1.93 -27.66 8.57
CA ILE A 307 -0.64 -28.37 8.58
C ILE A 307 -0.17 -28.59 10.03
N LEU A 308 -0.30 -27.59 10.90
CA LEU A 308 0.01 -27.72 12.33
C LEU A 308 -0.99 -28.64 13.05
N TYR A 309 -2.28 -28.55 12.72
CA TYR A 309 -3.32 -29.37 13.37
C TYR A 309 -3.20 -30.87 13.08
N CYS A 310 -2.56 -31.26 11.97
CA CYS A 310 -2.24 -32.66 11.65
C CYS A 310 -1.03 -33.21 12.42
N SER A 311 -0.31 -32.40 13.20
CA SER A 311 0.90 -32.84 13.93
C SER A 311 0.62 -33.39 15.33
N ASP A 312 -0.64 -33.41 15.79
CA ASP A 312 -1.04 -33.99 17.08
C ASP A 312 -1.83 -35.30 16.86
N PRO A 313 -1.25 -36.49 17.13
CA PRO A 313 -1.90 -37.77 16.83
C PRO A 313 -3.11 -38.10 17.73
N SER A 314 -3.38 -37.30 18.76
CA SER A 314 -4.34 -37.65 19.82
C SER A 314 -5.82 -37.61 19.42
N TRP A 315 -6.18 -36.88 18.35
CA TRP A 315 -7.58 -36.62 17.98
C TRP A 315 -8.21 -37.60 16.98
N VAL A 316 -7.43 -38.52 16.40
CA VAL A 316 -7.90 -39.47 15.36
C VAL A 316 -9.02 -40.41 15.87
N ARG A 317 -9.24 -40.53 17.19
CA ARG A 317 -10.25 -41.43 17.78
C ARG A 317 -11.66 -40.84 17.89
N TYR A 318 -11.90 -39.58 17.53
CA TYR A 318 -13.24 -38.95 17.59
C TYR A 318 -13.85 -38.56 16.21
N SER A 319 -13.19 -38.90 15.10
CA SER A 319 -13.63 -38.53 13.74
C SER A 319 -14.60 -39.55 13.10
N HIS A 320 -15.58 -40.09 13.84
CA HIS A 320 -16.51 -41.09 13.28
C HIS A 320 -18.00 -40.93 13.62
N TYR A 321 -18.38 -39.83 14.27
CA TYR A 321 -19.77 -39.39 14.40
C TYR A 321 -19.86 -37.91 14.05
N ASP A 322 -20.21 -37.64 12.79
CA ASP A 322 -21.05 -36.52 12.31
C ASP A 322 -20.79 -36.28 10.81
N CYS A 323 -21.33 -37.19 9.98
CA CYS A 323 -21.66 -36.89 8.60
C CYS A 323 -23.17 -36.68 8.48
N LEU A 324 -23.56 -35.71 7.64
CA LEU A 324 -24.93 -35.27 7.26
C LEU A 324 -25.46 -34.05 8.05
N PRO A 325 -26.31 -33.19 7.44
CA PRO A 325 -25.84 -32.28 6.38
C PRO A 325 -26.39 -30.84 6.54
N SER A 326 -26.03 -29.98 5.58
CA SER A 326 -26.71 -28.70 5.24
C SER A 326 -26.32 -27.43 6.00
N ASN A 327 -25.97 -26.41 5.21
CA ASN A 327 -26.11 -24.98 5.49
C ASN A 327 -25.29 -24.33 6.62
N GLN A 328 -24.02 -24.71 6.78
CA GLN A 328 -23.05 -23.83 7.45
C GLN A 328 -22.49 -22.83 6.43
N HIS A 329 -22.98 -21.58 6.48
CA HIS A 329 -22.48 -20.50 5.61
C HIS A 329 -20.95 -20.37 5.73
N HIS A 330 -20.23 -20.61 4.63
CA HIS A 330 -18.79 -20.42 4.59
C HIS A 330 -18.47 -18.93 4.76
N ILE A 331 -18.01 -18.53 5.94
CA ILE A 331 -17.59 -17.16 6.24
C ILE A 331 -16.27 -16.85 5.51
N PHE A 332 -15.38 -17.84 5.35
CA PHE A 332 -14.09 -17.74 4.68
C PHE A 332 -14.08 -17.08 3.28
N PRO A 333 -14.95 -17.40 2.31
CA PRO A 333 -15.00 -16.70 1.02
C PRO A 333 -15.39 -15.22 1.14
N HIS A 334 -16.25 -14.83 2.09
CA HIS A 334 -16.56 -13.43 2.34
C HIS A 334 -15.39 -12.69 3.00
N ILE A 335 -14.68 -13.33 3.94
CA ILE A 335 -13.41 -12.83 4.48
C ILE A 335 -12.42 -12.60 3.34
N TYR A 336 -12.26 -13.59 2.46
CA TYR A 336 -11.33 -13.53 1.33
C TYR A 336 -11.67 -12.37 0.38
N LEU A 337 -12.95 -12.17 0.05
CA LEU A 337 -13.40 -11.07 -0.81
C LEU A 337 -13.11 -9.69 -0.19
N ILE A 338 -13.41 -9.51 1.10
CA ILE A 338 -13.23 -8.23 1.81
C ILE A 338 -11.75 -7.90 1.99
N TRP A 339 -10.91 -8.88 2.36
CA TRP A 339 -9.46 -8.67 2.52
C TRP A 339 -8.68 -8.67 1.20
N ALA A 340 -9.30 -9.05 0.07
CA ALA A 340 -8.72 -8.85 -1.27
C ALA A 340 -8.84 -7.40 -1.78
N GLN A 341 -9.70 -6.57 -1.18
CA GLN A 341 -9.88 -5.17 -1.57
C GLN A 341 -8.61 -4.34 -1.27
N LYS A 342 -7.98 -3.80 -2.31
CA LYS A 342 -6.71 -3.05 -2.20
C LYS A 342 -6.87 -1.60 -1.75
N LEU A 343 -8.02 -0.96 -1.98
CA LEU A 343 -8.28 0.44 -1.60
C LEU A 343 -9.17 0.54 -0.35
N TRP A 344 -9.22 1.73 0.24
CA TRP A 344 -10.21 2.07 1.26
C TRP A 344 -11.59 2.36 0.65
N ALA A 345 -11.64 3.10 -0.47
CA ALA A 345 -12.89 3.42 -1.16
C ALA A 345 -13.71 2.18 -1.56
N THR A 346 -13.05 1.08 -1.94
CA THR A 346 -13.71 -0.20 -2.30
C THR A 346 -13.90 -1.16 -1.11
N PHE A 347 -13.58 -0.71 0.10
CA PHE A 347 -13.90 -1.37 1.37
C PHE A 347 -15.05 -0.65 2.10
N ASP A 348 -15.23 0.65 1.84
CA ASP A 348 -16.33 1.46 2.36
C ASP A 348 -17.63 1.37 1.52
N LEU A 349 -17.52 0.86 0.29
CA LEU A 349 -18.61 0.50 -0.63
C LEU A 349 -18.91 -1.00 -0.55
#